data_AF-N8V5X0-F1
#
_entry.id   AF-N8V5X0-F1
#
_cell.length_a   1.000
_cell.length_b   1.000
_cell.length_c   1.000
_cell.angle_alpha   90.00
_cell.angle_beta   90.00
_cell.angle_gamma   90.00
#
_symmetry.space_group_name_H-M   'P 1'
#
loop_
_entity.id
_entity.type
_entity.pdbx_description
1 polymer ?
#
loop_
_entity_poly.entity_id
_entity_poly.type
_entity_poly.pdbx_seq_one_letter_code
_entity_poly.pdbx_strand_id
1 'polypeptide(L)'
;MALTVNDVARNLKYDDGFDVDDLQMLLETAEQAVKDHVSTKFDAENKIQQRAILLLCGYYDQYRNIEKEMPSNGYFLPEPVLAILNPYYTPLVL
;
A
#
# COMPACT_ATOMS: atom_id res chain seq x y z
N MET A 1 13.74 -5.54 -8.33
CA MET A 1 14.15 -5.09 -6.97
C MET A 1 12.92 -4.62 -6.21
N ALA A 2 12.79 -5.08 -4.96
CA ALA A 2 11.73 -4.69 -4.03
C ALA A 2 11.82 -3.20 -3.63
N LEU A 3 10.74 -2.68 -3.05
CA LEU A 3 10.67 -1.33 -2.53
C LEU A 3 11.55 -1.16 -1.29
N THR A 4 12.00 0.07 -1.10
CA THR A 4 12.76 0.50 0.08
C THR A 4 12.07 1.67 0.77
N VAL A 5 12.49 1.98 2.00
CA VAL A 5 12.01 3.15 2.74
C VAL A 5 12.17 4.46 1.94
N ASN A 6 13.27 4.59 1.18
CA ASN A 6 13.52 5.76 0.35
C ASN A 6 12.49 5.93 -0.77
N ASP A 7 11.93 4.83 -1.28
CA ASP A 7 10.86 4.89 -2.28
C ASP A 7 9.56 5.39 -1.66
N VAL A 8 9.27 4.99 -0.41
CA VAL A 8 8.13 5.48 0.36
C VAL A 8 8.30 6.97 0.67
N ALA A 9 9.44 7.38 1.22
CA ALA A 9 9.73 8.79 1.52
C ALA A 9 9.56 9.68 0.28
N ARG A 10 10.10 9.24 -0.87
CA ARG A 10 9.93 9.93 -2.16
C ARG A 10 8.47 10.01 -2.59
N ASN A 11 7.69 8.94 -2.42
CA ASN A 11 6.28 8.91 -2.78
C ASN A 11 5.43 9.82 -1.89
N LEU A 12 5.73 9.87 -0.58
CA LEU A 12 5.08 10.74 0.40
C LEU A 12 5.58 12.19 0.36
N LYS A 13 6.63 12.46 -0.42
CA LYS A 13 7.28 13.77 -0.54
C LYS A 13 7.82 14.26 0.80
N TYR A 14 8.33 13.34 1.62
CA TYR A 14 9.07 13.70 2.81
C TYR A 14 10.44 14.28 2.40
N ASP A 15 10.79 15.38 3.04
CA ASP A 15 12.15 15.93 2.99
C ASP A 15 13.10 15.11 3.88
N ASP A 16 14.33 15.58 4.06
CA ASP A 16 15.30 14.92 4.94
C ASP A 16 14.84 14.90 6.42
N GLY A 17 15.27 13.87 7.16
CA GLY A 17 15.03 13.76 8.61
C GLY A 17 13.73 13.06 9.01
N PHE A 18 13.14 12.26 8.12
CA PHE A 18 12.04 11.37 8.46
C PHE A 18 12.47 10.23 9.41
N ASP A 19 11.51 9.74 10.19
CA ASP A 19 11.71 8.55 11.02
C ASP A 19 11.74 7.30 10.12
N VAL A 20 12.92 6.68 10.02
CA VAL A 20 13.15 5.51 9.18
C VAL A 20 12.35 4.31 9.69
N ASP A 21 12.22 4.17 11.01
CA ASP A 21 11.53 3.02 11.63
C ASP A 21 10.02 3.13 11.40
N ASP A 22 9.45 4.33 11.48
CA ASP A 22 8.04 4.60 11.17
C ASP A 22 7.73 4.28 9.70
N LEU A 23 8.54 4.77 8.77
CA LEU A 23 8.33 4.49 7.34
C LEU A 23 8.59 3.03 6.96
N GLN A 24 9.50 2.35 7.64
CA GLN A 24 9.71 0.92 7.47
C GLN A 24 8.47 0.14 7.90
N MET A 25 7.89 0.46 9.06
CA MET A 25 6.65 -0.17 9.53
C MET A 25 5.47 0.10 8.58
N LEU A 26 5.38 1.32 8.06
CA LEU A 26 4.38 1.71 7.06
C LEU A 26 4.51 0.89 5.77
N LEU A 27 5.74 0.73 5.27
CA LEU A 27 6.04 -0.09 4.10
C LEU A 27 5.64 -1.56 4.31
N GLU A 28 6.06 -2.15 5.43
CA GLU A 28 5.78 -3.55 5.75
C GLU A 28 4.28 -3.82 5.87
N THR A 29 3.54 -2.91 6.51
CA THR A 29 2.09 -3.03 6.68
C THR A 29 1.37 -2.93 5.33
N ALA A 30 1.76 -1.98 4.48
CA ALA A 30 1.20 -1.84 3.14
C ALA A 30 1.54 -3.04 2.24
N GLU A 31 2.77 -3.54 2.30
CA GLU A 31 3.21 -4.73 1.57
C GLU A 31 2.42 -5.97 2.00
N GLN A 32 2.22 -6.17 3.30
CA GLN A 32 1.44 -7.30 3.81
C GLN A 32 -0.03 -7.23 3.34
N ALA A 33 -0.67 -6.07 3.40
CA ALA A 33 -2.04 -5.91 2.92
C ALA A 33 -2.19 -6.22 1.41
N VAL A 34 -1.20 -5.82 0.60
CA VAL A 34 -1.17 -6.16 -0.84
C VAL A 34 -0.93 -7.67 -1.02
N LYS A 35 0.01 -8.26 -0.29
CA LYS A 35 0.27 -9.71 -0.29
C LYS A 35 -0.99 -10.50 0.02
N ASP A 36 -1.74 -10.12 1.03
CA ASP A 36 -2.97 -10.81 1.42
C ASP A 36 -4.04 -10.71 0.31
N HIS A 37 -4.14 -9.54 -0.32
CA HIS A 37 -5.11 -9.32 -1.41
C HIS A 37 -4.80 -10.12 -2.68
N VAL A 38 -3.53 -10.22 -3.08
CA VAL A 38 -3.11 -10.93 -4.31
C VAL A 38 -2.67 -12.37 -4.08
N SER A 39 -2.47 -12.76 -2.81
CA SER A 39 -2.10 -14.10 -2.36
C SER A 39 -0.90 -14.67 -3.14
N THR A 40 -1.05 -15.84 -3.77
CA THR A 40 0.01 -16.57 -4.48
C THR A 40 0.55 -15.84 -5.71
N LYS A 41 -0.11 -14.77 -6.16
CA LYS A 41 0.33 -13.93 -7.29
C LYS A 41 1.27 -12.80 -6.86
N PHE A 42 1.65 -12.73 -5.58
CA PHE A 42 2.55 -11.68 -5.12
C PHE A 42 3.93 -11.80 -5.77
N ASP A 43 4.43 -10.69 -6.26
CA ASP A 43 5.75 -10.54 -6.84
C ASP A 43 6.30 -9.16 -6.47
N ALA A 44 7.34 -9.15 -5.64
CA ALA A 44 7.97 -7.93 -5.15
C ALA A 44 8.62 -7.09 -6.25
N GLU A 45 8.86 -7.63 -7.46
CA GLU A 45 9.39 -6.90 -8.61
C GLU A 45 8.30 -6.35 -9.53
N ASN A 46 7.05 -6.78 -9.34
CA ASN A 46 5.92 -6.36 -10.15
C ASN A 46 5.59 -4.89 -9.92
N LYS A 47 5.72 -4.07 -10.96
CA LYS A 47 5.52 -2.61 -10.87
C LYS A 47 4.10 -2.19 -10.50
N ILE A 48 3.10 -3.00 -10.82
CA ILE A 48 1.72 -2.72 -10.44
C ILE A 48 1.55 -2.92 -8.93
N GLN A 49 2.09 -4.02 -8.39
CA GLN A 49 2.04 -4.31 -6.96
C GLN A 49 2.89 -3.30 -6.17
N GLN A 50 4.08 -2.93 -6.65
CA GLN A 50 4.87 -1.85 -6.06
C GLN A 50 4.10 -0.52 -6.02
N ARG A 51 3.41 -0.16 -7.11
CA ARG A 51 2.60 1.07 -7.13
C ARG A 51 1.43 1.00 -6.14
N ALA A 52 0.80 -0.16 -6.00
CA ALA A 52 -0.27 -0.41 -5.03
C ALA A 52 0.21 -0.21 -3.60
N ILE A 53 1.38 -0.76 -3.24
CA ILE A 53 1.99 -0.58 -1.92
C ILE A 53 2.22 0.92 -1.65
N LEU A 54 2.83 1.65 -2.59
CA LEU A 54 3.09 3.09 -2.42
C LEU A 54 1.82 3.94 -2.29
N LEU A 55 0.78 3.63 -3.06
CA LEU A 55 -0.52 4.29 -2.93
C LEU A 55 -1.15 4.01 -1.57
N LEU A 56 -1.01 2.78 -1.07
CA LEU A 56 -1.51 2.39 0.24
C LEU A 56 -0.74 3.04 1.39
N CYS A 57 0.59 3.19 1.28
CA CYS A 57 1.38 3.98 2.22
C CYS A 57 0.87 5.43 2.30
N GLY A 58 0.59 6.06 1.15
CA GLY A 58 0.02 7.42 1.11
C GLY A 58 -1.35 7.51 1.75
N TYR A 59 -2.18 6.48 1.59
CA TYR A 59 -3.47 6.39 2.24
C TYR A 59 -3.34 6.29 3.76
N TYR A 60 -2.48 5.40 4.27
CA TYR A 60 -2.25 5.23 5.71
C TYR A 60 -1.60 6.45 6.36
N ASP A 61 -0.67 7.11 5.67
CA ASP A 61 -0.05 8.34 6.17
C ASP A 61 -1.06 9.49 6.28
N GLN A 62 -1.92 9.65 5.26
CA GLN A 62 -2.95 10.68 5.24
C GLN A 62 -4.09 10.40 6.24
N TYR A 63 -4.50 9.14 6.40
CA TYR A 63 -5.64 8.72 7.20
C TYR A 63 -5.22 7.77 8.32
N ARG A 64 -4.47 8.29 9.30
CA ARG A 64 -3.95 7.52 10.45
C ARG A 64 -5.04 7.04 11.41
N ASN A 65 -6.21 7.69 11.39
CA ASN A 65 -7.37 7.36 12.21
C ASN A 65 -8.61 7.22 11.34
N ILE A 66 -9.62 6.51 11.86
CA ILE A 66 -10.95 6.46 11.23
C ILE A 66 -11.64 7.80 11.49
N GLU A 67 -11.51 8.72 10.55
CA GLU A 67 -12.15 10.03 10.57
C GLU A 67 -13.31 10.10 9.60
N LYS A 68 -14.26 11.02 9.84
CA LYS A 68 -15.48 11.18 9.03
C LYS A 68 -15.17 11.50 7.55
N GLU A 69 -14.00 12.05 7.27
CA GLU A 69 -13.56 12.42 5.91
C GLU A 69 -12.74 11.33 5.21
N MET A 70 -12.44 10.21 5.89
CA MET A 70 -11.75 9.08 5.30
C MET A 70 -12.59 8.49 4.15
N PRO A 71 -12.10 8.52 2.90
CA PRO A 71 -12.81 7.93 1.78
C PRO A 71 -12.96 6.43 2.01
N SER A 72 -14.20 5.97 2.09
CA SER A 72 -14.54 4.55 2.18
C SER A 72 -15.46 4.17 1.03
N ASN A 73 -15.07 3.13 0.32
CA ASN A 73 -15.84 2.45 -0.72
C ASN A 73 -16.49 1.15 -0.17
N GLY A 74 -16.47 0.94 1.15
CA GLY A 74 -16.95 -0.28 1.79
C GLY A 74 -15.99 -1.48 1.68
N TYR A 75 -14.83 -1.33 1.02
CA TYR A 75 -13.79 -2.34 0.93
C TYR A 75 -12.64 -2.07 1.89
N PHE A 76 -11.85 -3.10 2.14
CA PHE A 76 -10.66 -3.02 2.99
C PHE A 76 -9.55 -2.15 2.38
N LEU A 77 -9.40 -2.17 1.06
CA LEU A 77 -8.41 -1.35 0.34
C LEU A 77 -9.08 -0.15 -0.33
N PRO A 78 -8.39 1.00 -0.40
CA PRO A 78 -8.91 2.18 -1.08
C PRO A 78 -9.06 1.93 -2.60
N GLU A 79 -10.05 2.59 -3.21
CA GLU A 79 -10.43 2.40 -4.62
C GLU A 79 -9.25 2.43 -5.61
N PRO A 80 -8.29 3.38 -5.53
CA PRO A 80 -7.17 3.43 -6.46
C PRO A 80 -6.26 2.19 -6.38
N VAL A 81 -6.14 1.60 -5.20
CA VAL A 81 -5.35 0.37 -4.97
C VAL A 81 -6.08 -0.83 -5.55
N LEU A 82 -7.39 -0.94 -5.31
CA LEU A 82 -8.22 -2.01 -5.89
C LEU A 82 -8.22 -1.97 -7.42
N ALA A 83 -8.37 -0.78 -8.01
CA ALA A 83 -8.45 -0.62 -9.46
C ALA A 83 -7.23 -1.20 -10.18
N ILE A 84 -6.03 -0.98 -9.61
CA ILE A 84 -4.79 -1.49 -10.21
C ILE A 84 -4.49 -2.94 -9.84
N LEU A 85 -4.98 -3.42 -8.69
CA LEU A 85 -4.82 -4.81 -8.25
C LEU A 85 -5.88 -5.75 -8.81
N ASN A 86 -6.96 -5.26 -9.42
CA ASN A 86 -8.06 -6.08 -9.93
C ASN A 86 -7.62 -7.28 -10.81
N PRO A 87 -6.61 -7.17 -11.71
CA PRO A 87 -6.11 -8.33 -12.46
C PRO A 87 -5.46 -9.41 -11.60
N TYR A 88 -4.97 -9.04 -10.42
CA TYR A 88 -4.30 -9.90 -9.44
C TYR A 88 -5.23 -10.38 -8.34
N TYR A 89 -6.48 -9.92 -8.31
CA TYR A 89 -7.45 -10.33 -7.30
C TYR A 89 -7.58 -11.86 -7.28
N THR A 90 -7.62 -12.41 -6.07
CA THR A 90 -7.79 -13.84 -5.84
C THR A 90 -9.02 -13.99 -4.93
N PRO A 91 -10.17 -14.45 -5.46
CA PRO A 91 -11.38 -14.58 -4.64
C PRO A 91 -11.16 -15.57 -3.50
N LEU A 92 -11.64 -15.21 -2.30
CA LEU A 92 -11.47 -15.99 -1.07
C LEU A 92 -12.24 -17.31 -1.07
N VAL A 93 -13.22 -17.48 -1.95
CA VAL A 93 -13.99 -18.72 -2.15
C VAL A 93 -14.25 -18.89 -3.64
N LEU A 94 -13.95 -20.07 -4.18
CA LEU A 94 -14.33 -20.55 -5.51
C LEU A 94 -15.62 -21.37 -5.42
#